data_AF-A0AA37HHY7-F1
#
_entry.id   AF-A0AA37HHY7-F1
#
_cell.length_a   1.000
_cell.length_b   1.000
_cell.length_c   1.000
_cell.angle_alpha   90.00
_cell.angle_beta   90.00
_cell.angle_gamma   90.00
#
_symmetry.space_group_name_H-M   'P 1'
#
loop_
_entity.id
_entity.type
_entity.pdbx_description
1 polymer ?
#
loop_
_entity_poly.entity_id
_entity_poly.type
_entity_poly.pdbx_seq_one_letter_code
_entity_poly.pdbx_strand_id
1 'polypeptide(L)'
;MTKPSLSVLAPKRPEPMAAPAPQEPAATAAPEPAKKVKPSRVARRAFGTFLREEDYQTLRRISFEQSRPIQAIVDEALADVFAKHNYSEYARRGG
;
A
#
# COMPACT_ATOMS: atom_id res chain seq x y z
N MET A 1 -7.36 -59.25 -47.93
CA MET A 1 -6.58 -59.93 -49.00
C MET A 1 -6.11 -58.88 -50.00
N THR A 2 -4.79 -58.70 -50.09
CA THR A 2 -3.94 -58.41 -51.29
C THR A 2 -4.59 -57.61 -52.45
N LYS A 3 -4.04 -56.48 -52.93
CA LYS A 3 -2.67 -56.24 -53.42
C LYS A 3 -2.32 -54.73 -53.48
N PRO A 4 -1.01 -54.37 -53.46
CA PRO A 4 -0.47 -53.02 -53.69
C PRO A 4 -0.10 -52.76 -55.16
N SER A 5 0.04 -51.49 -55.56
CA SER A 5 0.75 -51.08 -56.80
C SER A 5 1.26 -49.65 -56.63
N LEU A 6 2.54 -49.47 -56.29
CA LEU A 6 3.70 -49.22 -57.16
C LEU A 6 3.83 -47.76 -57.66
N SER A 7 4.73 -47.04 -56.99
CA SER A 7 5.76 -46.13 -57.49
C SER A 7 5.47 -45.24 -58.70
N VAL A 8 5.56 -43.92 -58.49
CA VAL A 8 6.42 -43.07 -59.33
C VAL A 8 7.16 -42.06 -58.46
N LEU A 9 8.47 -42.09 -58.61
CA LEU A 9 9.51 -41.28 -57.99
C LEU A 9 9.75 -40.01 -58.83
N ALA A 10 10.17 -38.93 -58.16
CA ALA A 10 10.91 -37.75 -58.66
C ALA A 10 10.11 -36.46 -58.94
N PRO A 11 10.76 -35.27 -58.86
CA PRO A 11 11.87 -34.85 -58.00
C PRO A 11 11.56 -33.56 -57.20
N LYS A 12 12.30 -33.40 -56.09
CA LYS A 12 12.41 -32.17 -55.29
C LYS A 12 12.76 -30.98 -56.19
N ARG A 13 11.93 -29.93 -56.20
CA ARG A 13 12.32 -28.61 -56.73
C ARG A 13 12.68 -27.70 -55.54
N PRO A 14 13.86 -27.05 -55.54
CA PRO A 14 14.29 -26.22 -54.44
C PRO A 14 13.50 -24.91 -54.37
N GLU A 15 13.21 -24.47 -53.15
CA GLU A 15 12.60 -23.18 -52.81
C GLU A 15 13.50 -22.02 -53.23
N PRO A 16 12.96 -20.93 -53.79
CA PRO A 16 13.58 -19.62 -53.67
C PRO A 16 13.01 -18.89 -52.44
N MET A 17 13.92 -18.62 -51.52
CA MET A 17 13.73 -17.83 -50.31
C MET A 17 13.31 -16.38 -50.60
N ALA A 18 12.53 -15.86 -49.65
CA ALA A 18 12.54 -14.49 -49.11
C ALA A 18 11.87 -13.34 -49.87
N ALA A 19 10.79 -12.84 -49.27
CA ALA A 19 10.66 -11.42 -48.91
C ALA A 19 9.98 -11.31 -47.53
N PRO A 20 10.57 -10.62 -46.53
CA PRO A 20 10.01 -10.53 -45.18
C PRO A 20 8.75 -9.64 -45.14
N ALA A 21 7.75 -10.09 -44.40
CA ALA A 21 6.51 -9.37 -44.15
C ALA A 21 6.77 -8.02 -43.43
N PRO A 22 5.96 -6.98 -43.70
CA PRO A 22 6.10 -5.68 -43.07
C PRO A 22 5.88 -5.78 -41.55
N GLN A 23 6.80 -5.19 -40.78
CA GLN A 23 6.72 -5.10 -39.31
C GLN A 23 5.53 -4.22 -38.91
N GLU A 24 4.58 -4.79 -38.17
CA GLU A 24 3.56 -4.03 -37.44
C GLU A 24 4.23 -3.18 -36.33
N PRO A 25 3.76 -1.94 -36.10
CA PRO A 25 4.30 -1.07 -35.06
C PRO A 25 4.02 -1.64 -33.67
N ALA A 26 5.05 -1.64 -32.83
CA ALA A 26 5.05 -2.13 -31.47
C ALA A 26 3.83 -1.63 -30.67
N ALA A 27 3.01 -2.57 -30.20
CA ALA A 27 1.95 -2.33 -29.26
C ALA A 27 2.54 -1.69 -27.99
N THR A 28 2.15 -0.45 -27.72
CA THR A 28 2.46 0.26 -26.49
C THR A 28 1.97 -0.57 -25.30
N ALA A 29 2.89 -1.01 -24.44
CA ALA A 29 2.55 -1.78 -23.24
C ALA A 29 1.54 -0.98 -22.40
N ALA A 30 0.42 -1.62 -22.07
CA ALA A 30 -0.61 -1.05 -21.22
C ALA A 30 0.01 -0.61 -19.88
N PRO A 31 -0.36 0.58 -19.34
CA PRO A 31 0.14 1.01 -18.03
C PRO A 31 -0.29 0.01 -16.97
N GLU A 32 0.68 -0.47 -16.18
CA GLU A 32 0.41 -1.34 -15.04
C GLU A 32 -0.69 -0.72 -14.16
N PRO A 33 -1.70 -1.48 -13.73
CA PRO A 33 -2.77 -0.94 -12.92
C PRO A 33 -2.17 -0.41 -11.63
N ALA A 34 -2.27 0.91 -11.44
CA ALA A 34 -1.88 1.61 -10.22
C ALA A 34 -2.43 0.82 -9.02
N LYS A 35 -1.51 0.22 -8.25
CA LYS A 35 -1.85 -0.53 -7.05
C LYS A 35 -2.71 0.39 -6.19
N LYS A 36 -3.99 0.04 -6.04
CA LYS A 36 -4.92 0.72 -5.15
C LYS A 36 -4.35 0.58 -3.74
N VAL A 37 -3.60 1.58 -3.30
CA VAL A 37 -3.12 1.70 -1.93
C VAL A 37 -4.37 1.83 -1.08
N LYS A 38 -4.80 0.73 -0.48
CA LYS A 38 -5.89 0.75 0.50
C LYS A 38 -5.42 1.67 1.63
N PRO A 39 -6.23 2.65 2.08
CA PRO A 39 -5.85 3.48 3.19
C PRO A 39 -5.60 2.57 4.39
N SER A 40 -4.35 2.54 4.87
CA SER A 40 -3.98 1.83 6.08
C SER A 40 -4.83 2.42 7.20
N ARG A 41 -5.79 1.63 7.70
CA ARG A 41 -6.66 2.04 8.78
C ARG A 41 -5.75 2.18 10.00
N VAL A 42 -5.39 3.41 10.36
CA VAL A 42 -4.62 3.71 11.57
C VAL A 42 -5.32 3.00 12.72
N ALA A 43 -4.71 1.93 13.22
CA ALA A 43 -5.31 1.10 14.26
C ALA A 43 -5.35 1.94 15.55
N ARG A 44 -6.50 2.54 15.82
CA ARG A 44 -6.74 3.23 17.09
C ARG A 44 -6.86 2.17 18.18
N ARG A 45 -5.92 2.17 19.12
CA ARG A 45 -5.95 1.28 20.28
C ARG A 45 -6.67 1.99 21.43
N ALA A 46 -7.77 1.41 21.87
CA ALA A 46 -8.47 1.89 23.05
C ALA A 46 -7.69 1.48 24.31
N PHE A 47 -7.52 2.41 25.24
CA PHE A 47 -6.93 2.16 26.55
C PHE A 47 -7.89 2.70 27.60
N GLY A 48 -8.17 1.89 28.63
CA GLY A 48 -8.90 2.31 29.82
C GLY A 48 -7.92 2.68 30.92
N THR A 49 -8.16 3.81 31.59
CA THR A 49 -7.37 4.25 32.74
C THR A 49 -8.30 4.64 33.87
N PHE A 50 -7.83 4.50 35.11
CA PHE A 50 -8.52 5.04 36.27
C PHE A 50 -8.02 6.44 36.55
N LEU A 51 -8.95 7.38 36.71
CA LEU A 51 -8.70 8.75 37.15
C LEU A 51 -9.23 8.91 38.57
N ARG A 52 -8.57 9.75 39.37
CA ARG A 52 -9.14 10.18 40.64
C ARG A 52 -10.33 11.08 40.37
N GLU A 53 -11.26 11.16 41.31
CA GLU A 53 -12.48 11.94 41.14
C GLU A 53 -12.18 13.44 40.94
N GLU A 54 -11.19 13.98 41.66
CA GLU A 54 -10.74 15.37 41.56
C GLU A 54 -10.21 15.70 40.15
N ASP A 55 -9.41 14.80 39.57
CA ASP A 55 -8.85 14.96 38.22
C ASP A 55 -9.96 14.91 37.17
N TYR A 56 -10.95 14.04 37.35
CA TYR A 56 -12.09 13.93 36.45
C TYR A 56 -12.97 15.19 36.47
N GLN A 57 -13.24 15.76 37.65
CA GLN A 57 -13.99 17.02 37.75
C GLN A 57 -13.25 18.18 37.07
N THR A 58 -11.93 18.21 37.21
CA THR A 58 -11.08 19.20 36.53
C THR A 58 -11.18 19.05 35.02
N LEU A 59 -11.03 17.83 34.49
CA LEU A 59 -11.19 17.56 33.06
C LEU A 59 -12.59 17.91 32.54
N ARG A 60 -13.63 17.68 33.34
CA ARG A 60 -15.00 18.04 32.99
C ARG A 60 -15.22 19.55 32.94
N ARG A 61 -14.57 20.31 33.82
CA ARG A 61 -14.62 21.78 33.77
C ARG A 61 -13.93 22.31 32.53
N ILE A 62 -12.73 21.80 32.22
CA ILE A 62 -11.97 22.19 31.02
C ILE A 62 -12.74 21.82 29.75
N SER A 63 -13.39 20.65 29.72
CA SER A 63 -14.20 20.22 28.57
C SER A 63 -15.39 21.15 28.32
N PHE A 64 -16.01 21.65 29.38
CA PHE A 64 -17.07 22.65 29.29
C PHE A 64 -16.54 24.00 28.81
N GLU A 65 -15.44 24.50 29.40
CA GLU A 65 -14.84 25.79 29.05
C GLU A 65 -14.36 25.82 27.59
N GLN A 66 -13.78 24.73 27.09
CA GLN A 66 -13.27 24.64 25.72
C GLN A 66 -14.30 24.14 24.71
N SER A 67 -15.50 23.72 25.15
CA SER A 67 -16.51 23.07 24.29
C SER A 67 -15.95 21.88 23.49
N ARG A 68 -15.07 21.09 24.13
CA ARG A 68 -14.39 19.94 23.51
C ARG A 68 -14.63 18.66 24.32
N PRO A 69 -14.68 17.49 23.68
CA PRO A 69 -14.81 16.24 24.42
C PRO A 69 -13.55 15.98 25.25
N ILE A 70 -13.72 15.41 26.45
CA ILE A 70 -12.62 15.08 27.39
C ILE A 70 -11.52 14.28 26.68
N GLN A 71 -11.91 13.32 25.82
CA GLN A 71 -10.95 12.50 25.10
C GLN A 71 -10.03 13.31 24.17
N ALA A 72 -10.54 14.35 23.50
CA ALA A 72 -9.70 15.19 22.65
C ALA A 72 -8.70 16.02 23.46
N ILE A 73 -9.06 16.41 24.69
CA ILE A 73 -8.18 17.15 25.61
C ILE A 73 -7.07 16.22 26.11
N VAL A 74 -7.43 14.99 26.47
CA VAL A 74 -6.47 13.96 26.90
C VAL A 74 -5.52 13.58 25.76
N ASP A 75 -6.04 13.38 24.55
CA ASP A 75 -5.22 13.04 23.38
C ASP A 75 -4.20 14.14 23.07
N GLU A 76 -4.59 15.41 23.17
CA GLU A 76 -3.68 16.55 22.98
C GLU A 76 -2.63 16.64 24.09
N ALA A 77 -3.03 16.49 25.35
CA ALA A 77 -2.10 16.48 26.47
C ALA A 77 -1.08 15.33 26.37
N LEU A 78 -1.53 14.13 25.98
CA LEU A 78 -0.65 13.00 25.73
C LEU A 78 0.30 13.27 24.57
N ALA A 79 -0.18 13.85 23.47
CA ALA A 79 0.67 14.21 22.34
C ALA A 79 1.77 15.20 22.74
N ASP A 80 1.45 16.20 23.57
CA ASP A 80 2.42 17.17 24.10
C ASP A 80 3.45 16.51 25.03
N VAL A 81 3.02 15.61 25.92
CA VAL A 81 3.92 14.81 26.78
C VAL A 81 4.85 13.96 25.92
N PHE A 82 4.33 13.21 24.96
CA PHE A 82 5.15 12.39 24.07
C PHE A 82 6.11 13.24 23.24
N ALA A 83 5.69 14.41 22.76
CA ALA A 83 6.58 15.32 22.05
C ALA A 83 7.74 15.74 22.96
N LYS A 84 7.46 16.31 24.14
CA LYS A 84 8.47 16.78 25.10
C LYS A 84 9.45 15.69 25.52
N HIS A 85 8.96 14.47 25.79
CA HIS A 85 9.81 13.36 26.22
C HIS A 85 10.57 12.69 25.08
N ASN A 86 10.02 12.60 23.87
CA ASN A 86 10.78 12.10 22.72
C ASN A 86 11.90 13.08 22.32
N TYR A 87 11.67 14.40 22.38
CA TYR A 87 12.75 15.36 22.19
C TYR A 87 13.88 15.18 23.22
N SER A 88 13.55 14.82 24.47
CA SER A 88 14.54 14.52 25.51
C SER A 88 15.36 13.25 25.22
N GLU A 89 14.76 12.20 24.66
CA GLU A 89 15.48 10.97 24.29
C GLU A 89 16.42 11.17 23.10
N TYR A 90 16.00 11.94 22.08
CA TYR A 90 16.87 12.30 20.96
C TYR A 90 17.98 13.28 21.35
N ALA A 91 17.71 14.25 22.23
CA ALA A 91 18.71 15.22 22.71
C ALA A 91 19.82 14.57 23.56
N ARG A 92 19.56 13.47 24.26
CA ARG A 92 20.58 12.75 25.07
C ARG A 92 21.44 11.76 24.28
N ARG A 93 21.02 11.34 23.08
CA ARG A 93 21.77 10.37 22.26
C ARG A 93 22.69 11.00 21.22
N GLY A 94 22.65 12.33 21.07
CA GLY A 94 23.39 13.07 20.04
C GLY A 94 24.35 14.14 20.57
N GLY A 95 24.83 14.00 21.82
CA GLY A 95 25.83 14.89 22.42
C GLY A 95 27.12 14.15 22.75
#